data_AF-A0A6L7QG65-F1
#
_entry.id   AF-A0A6L7QG65-F1
#
_cell.length_a   1.000
_cell.length_b   1.000
_cell.length_c   1.000
_cell.angle_alpha   90.00
_cell.angle_beta   90.00
_cell.angle_gamma   90.00
#
_symmetry.space_group_name_H-M   'P 1'
#
loop_
_entity.id
_entity.type
_entity.pdbx_description
1 polymer ?
#
loop_
_entity_poly.entity_id
_entity_poly.type
_entity_poly.pdbx_seq_one_letter_code
_entity_poly.pdbx_strand_id
1 'polypeptide(L)'
;MEYVIKHGTGFSVEVGSPEEPEITRWTSWGNGDLQQSFMLHTPEGTLITDPVLPQQGEALNILKQRAGRVTAILSLSPLHERHISEAARRYRAPVYGPPSAKKTTKYGRKLNARYGADQPLPGGIQTIESGDENGEIWLYWQTPKGKKVLISADTIYGQNEQGGMGGRNVSYWMQEKGIRLRATGTPSRTELHRRYERLDALDIDLILNGHNPLPLTNPKTAINEVLSKGTFEVHPSGVCTFMYLDFK
;
A
#
# COMPACT_ATOMS: atom_id res chain seq x y z
N MET A 1 0.20 10.23 -18.48
CA MET A 1 0.92 9.44 -19.49
C MET A 1 1.54 8.25 -18.79
N GLU A 2 1.02 7.05 -19.04
CA GLU A 2 1.43 5.80 -18.40
C GLU A 2 2.57 5.18 -19.23
N TYR A 3 3.76 5.06 -18.64
CA TYR A 3 4.88 4.40 -19.31
C TYR A 3 4.91 2.94 -18.88
N VAL A 4 4.42 2.06 -19.75
CA VAL A 4 4.59 0.61 -19.60
C VAL A 4 5.92 0.24 -20.24
N ILE A 5 6.97 0.12 -19.43
CA ILE A 5 8.23 -0.43 -19.94
C ILE A 5 8.03 -1.93 -20.09
N LYS A 6 8.19 -2.42 -21.34
CA LYS A 6 8.21 -3.83 -21.71
C LYS A 6 8.96 -4.62 -20.61
N HIS A 7 8.25 -5.56 -19.96
CA HIS A 7 8.71 -6.38 -18.82
C HIS A 7 8.58 -5.80 -17.39
N GLY A 8 7.44 -5.18 -17.09
CA GLY A 8 6.80 -5.38 -15.78
C GLY A 8 6.95 -4.26 -14.75
N THR A 9 7.61 -3.14 -15.08
CA THR A 9 7.51 -1.94 -14.24
C THR A 9 6.67 -0.88 -14.93
N GLY A 10 5.58 -0.47 -14.27
CA GLY A 10 4.68 0.60 -14.72
C GLY A 10 4.73 1.76 -13.73
N PHE A 11 4.55 2.99 -14.23
CA PHE A 11 4.46 4.20 -13.41
C PHE A 11 3.18 4.96 -13.74
N SER A 12 2.47 5.39 -12.70
CA SER A 12 1.25 6.19 -12.81
C SER A 12 1.25 7.29 -11.74
N VAL A 13 0.58 8.39 -12.07
CA VAL A 13 0.23 9.42 -11.08
C VAL A 13 -1.17 9.10 -10.59
N GLU A 14 -1.30 8.79 -9.31
CA GLU A 14 -2.58 8.43 -8.68
C GLU A 14 -3.31 9.69 -8.20
N VAL A 15 -2.56 10.70 -7.76
CA VAL A 15 -3.08 12.00 -7.32
C VAL A 15 -2.14 13.11 -7.80
N GLY A 16 -2.71 14.20 -8.29
CA GLY A 16 -1.98 15.32 -8.89
C GLY A 16 -1.93 15.25 -10.42
N SER A 17 -0.97 15.92 -11.02
CA SER A 17 -0.73 15.89 -12.48
C SER A 17 0.64 15.28 -12.80
N PRO A 18 0.93 14.92 -14.06
CA PRO A 18 2.27 14.49 -14.46
C PRO A 18 3.39 15.50 -14.14
N GLU A 19 3.07 16.79 -14.19
CA GLU A 19 3.98 17.91 -13.91
C GLU A 19 4.13 18.17 -12.41
N GLU A 20 3.04 17.96 -11.65
CA GLU A 20 2.98 18.16 -10.20
C GLU A 20 2.31 16.95 -9.51
N PRO A 21 3.00 15.80 -9.44
CA PRO A 21 2.44 14.61 -8.81
C PRO A 21 2.44 14.76 -7.28
N GLU A 22 1.34 14.38 -6.64
CA GLU A 22 1.23 14.27 -5.18
C GLU A 22 1.47 12.83 -4.73
N ILE A 23 0.94 11.86 -5.52
CA ILE A 23 1.21 10.44 -5.34
C ILE A 23 1.59 9.82 -6.68
N THR A 24 2.79 9.25 -6.73
CA THR A 24 3.21 8.40 -7.85
C THR A 24 3.20 6.96 -7.39
N ARG A 25 2.48 6.09 -8.11
CA ARG A 25 2.60 4.64 -7.96
C ARG A 25 3.63 4.12 -8.94
N TRP A 26 4.37 3.10 -8.51
CA TRP A 26 4.99 2.20 -9.46
C TRP A 26 4.70 0.75 -9.11
N THR A 27 4.50 -0.01 -10.17
CA THR A 27 4.35 -1.45 -10.13
C THR A 27 5.69 -2.10 -10.35
N SER A 28 6.02 -3.17 -9.62
CA SER A 28 7.16 -4.01 -9.97
C SER A 28 6.93 -5.47 -9.58
N TRP A 29 7.61 -6.38 -10.28
CA TRP A 29 7.64 -7.83 -10.01
C TRP A 29 8.97 -8.26 -9.39
N GLY A 30 9.72 -7.32 -8.80
CA GLY A 30 11.09 -7.54 -8.34
C GLY A 30 11.28 -8.71 -7.34
N ASN A 31 10.19 -9.19 -6.72
CA ASN A 31 10.18 -10.24 -5.70
C ASN A 31 9.17 -11.39 -5.95
N GLY A 32 8.75 -11.62 -7.19
CA GLY A 32 7.80 -12.70 -7.50
C GLY A 32 6.49 -12.14 -8.02
N ASP A 33 5.52 -11.86 -7.15
CA ASP A 33 4.18 -11.37 -7.51
C ASP A 33 4.14 -9.87 -7.86
N LEU A 34 3.04 -9.46 -8.50
CA LEU A 34 2.71 -8.05 -8.75
C LEU A 34 2.68 -7.29 -7.43
N GLN A 35 3.52 -6.27 -7.28
CA GLN A 35 3.54 -5.44 -6.09
C GLN A 35 3.52 -3.96 -6.48
N GLN A 36 2.79 -3.19 -5.68
CA GLN A 36 2.73 -1.74 -5.78
C GLN A 36 3.57 -1.11 -4.69
N SER A 37 4.19 0.00 -5.05
CA SER A 37 4.89 0.90 -4.14
C SER A 37 4.51 2.33 -4.50
N PHE A 38 4.61 3.22 -3.52
CA PHE A 38 4.14 4.60 -3.69
C PHE A 38 5.20 5.61 -3.28
N MET A 39 5.26 6.71 -4.02
CA MET A 39 5.94 7.95 -3.63
C MET A 39 4.88 8.94 -3.16
N LEU A 40 5.04 9.45 -1.95
CA LEU A 40 4.20 10.48 -1.37
C LEU A 40 5.00 11.79 -1.37
N HIS A 41 4.63 12.70 -2.25
CA HIS A 41 5.36 13.95 -2.46
C HIS A 41 4.83 15.01 -1.50
N THR A 42 5.58 15.23 -0.42
CA THR A 42 5.27 16.24 0.60
C THR A 42 6.10 17.50 0.36
N PRO A 43 5.72 18.67 0.91
CA PRO A 43 6.53 19.88 0.85
C PRO A 43 7.98 19.68 1.38
N GLU A 44 8.17 18.78 2.34
CA GLU A 44 9.47 18.46 2.91
C GLU A 44 10.31 17.51 2.04
N GLY A 45 9.66 16.77 1.14
CA GLY A 45 10.27 15.81 0.23
C GLY A 45 9.43 14.54 0.05
N THR A 46 10.03 13.51 -0.55
CA THR A 46 9.31 12.29 -0.91
C THR A 46 9.45 11.21 0.15
N LEU A 47 8.32 10.63 0.58
CA LEU A 47 8.31 9.38 1.33
C LEU A 47 8.04 8.23 0.36
N ILE A 48 8.71 7.11 0.55
CA ILE A 48 8.53 5.90 -0.27
C ILE A 48 7.94 4.79 0.57
N THR A 49 6.84 4.16 0.14
CA THR A 49 6.19 3.07 0.86
C THR A 49 6.45 1.71 0.21
N ASP A 50 6.74 0.69 1.03
CA ASP A 50 6.91 -0.72 0.68
C ASP A 50 7.64 -0.94 -0.67
N PRO A 51 8.84 -0.34 -0.85
CA PRO A 51 9.51 -0.28 -2.13
C PRO A 51 9.84 -1.66 -2.68
N VAL A 52 9.42 -1.85 -3.92
CA VAL A 52 9.83 -2.96 -4.79
C VAL A 52 10.55 -2.34 -5.97
N LEU A 53 11.86 -2.22 -5.82
CA LEU A 53 12.71 -1.62 -6.84
C LEU A 53 12.66 -2.43 -8.16
N PRO A 54 12.53 -1.75 -9.32
CA PRO A 54 12.69 -2.35 -10.63
C PRO A 54 14.07 -2.95 -10.82
N GLN A 55 14.17 -4.00 -11.64
CA GLN A 55 15.47 -4.58 -12.01
C GLN A 55 16.09 -3.86 -13.21
N GLN A 56 15.29 -3.23 -14.06
CA GLN A 56 15.77 -2.54 -15.27
C GLN A 56 16.41 -1.19 -14.93
N GLY A 57 17.62 -0.94 -15.43
CA GLY A 57 18.38 0.30 -15.17
C GLY A 57 17.63 1.58 -15.59
N GLU A 58 16.91 1.55 -16.70
CA GLU A 58 16.08 2.68 -17.17
C GLU A 58 14.94 3.00 -16.20
N ALA A 59 14.18 1.99 -15.78
CA ALA A 59 13.10 2.15 -14.81
C ALA A 59 13.63 2.66 -13.46
N LEU A 60 14.81 2.18 -13.04
CA LEU A 60 15.50 2.67 -11.85
C LEU A 60 15.95 4.14 -11.97
N ASN A 61 16.27 4.62 -13.17
CA ASN A 61 16.59 6.02 -13.42
C ASN A 61 15.35 6.89 -13.38
N ILE A 62 14.24 6.45 -13.98
CA ILE A 62 12.94 7.13 -13.89
C ILE A 62 12.48 7.24 -12.43
N LEU A 63 12.59 6.13 -11.67
CA LEU A 63 12.28 6.12 -10.24
C LEU A 63 13.13 7.14 -9.48
N LYS A 64 14.43 7.25 -9.79
CA LYS A 64 15.32 8.24 -9.17
C LYS A 64 14.92 9.68 -9.51
N GLN A 65 14.60 9.95 -10.77
CA GLN A 65 14.19 11.28 -11.23
C GLN A 65 12.88 11.73 -10.57
N ARG A 66 11.86 10.85 -10.55
CA ARG A 66 10.56 11.14 -9.94
C ARG A 66 10.63 11.29 -8.42
N ALA A 67 11.49 10.53 -7.75
CA ALA A 67 11.60 10.58 -6.30
C ALA A 67 12.14 11.92 -5.77
N GLY A 68 12.99 12.62 -6.54
CA GLY A 68 13.65 13.84 -6.08
C GLY A 68 14.39 13.63 -4.74
N ARG A 69 14.16 14.51 -3.77
CA ARG A 69 14.69 14.38 -2.41
C ARG A 69 13.83 13.42 -1.60
N VAL A 70 14.33 12.22 -1.32
CA VAL A 70 13.65 11.25 -0.46
C VAL A 70 13.99 11.51 1.01
N THR A 71 12.96 11.69 1.84
CA THR A 71 13.08 11.98 3.26
C THR A 71 12.89 10.75 4.14
N ALA A 72 12.16 9.74 3.67
CA ALA A 72 11.93 8.51 4.42
C ALA A 72 11.55 7.32 3.53
N ILE A 73 11.93 6.12 3.98
CA ILE A 73 11.48 4.84 3.44
C ILE A 73 10.57 4.16 4.48
N LEU A 74 9.36 3.78 4.10
CA LEU A 74 8.34 3.24 4.97
C LEU A 74 8.03 1.78 4.66
N SER A 75 7.99 0.96 5.71
CA SER A 75 7.41 -0.39 5.69
C SER A 75 6.04 -0.30 6.37
N LEU A 76 4.96 -0.73 5.72
CA LEU A 76 3.61 -0.72 6.29
C LEU A 76 3.30 -1.99 7.09
N SER A 77 4.02 -3.08 6.81
CA SER A 77 3.93 -4.35 7.52
C SER A 77 5.34 -4.84 7.85
N PRO A 78 5.55 -5.56 8.98
CA PRO A 78 6.81 -6.25 9.23
C PRO A 78 7.16 -7.29 8.16
N LEU A 79 6.17 -7.76 7.41
CA LEU A 79 6.37 -8.73 6.32
C LEU A 79 6.81 -8.05 5.01
N HIS A 80 6.63 -6.73 4.89
CA HIS A 80 6.92 -5.95 3.68
C HIS A 80 8.37 -5.42 3.61
N GLU A 81 9.33 -6.19 4.14
CA GLU A 81 10.74 -5.77 4.08
C GLU A 81 11.27 -5.57 2.65
N ARG A 82 10.73 -6.32 1.67
CA ARG A 82 10.89 -6.13 0.21
C ARG A 82 12.31 -5.61 -0.15
N HIS A 83 12.41 -4.45 -0.81
CA HIS A 83 13.66 -3.76 -1.10
C HIS A 83 13.93 -2.56 -0.18
N ILE A 84 13.38 -2.54 1.05
CA ILE A 84 13.52 -1.43 2.02
C ILE A 84 15.00 -1.07 2.25
N SER A 85 15.84 -2.06 2.56
CA SER A 85 17.26 -1.84 2.85
C SER A 85 18.04 -1.30 1.65
N GLU A 86 17.71 -1.77 0.45
CA GLU A 86 18.32 -1.31 -0.79
C GLU A 86 17.89 0.11 -1.13
N ALA A 87 16.58 0.41 -1.05
CA ALA A 87 16.03 1.74 -1.29
C ALA A 87 16.65 2.76 -0.33
N ALA A 88 16.73 2.43 0.96
CA ALA A 88 17.31 3.30 1.96
C ALA A 88 18.81 3.57 1.74
N ARG A 89 19.56 2.61 1.18
CA ARG A 89 20.95 2.82 0.75
C ARG A 89 21.00 3.72 -0.48
N ARG A 90 20.17 3.44 -1.48
CA ARG A 90 20.11 4.16 -2.76
C ARG A 90 19.79 5.65 -2.56
N TYR A 91 18.81 5.92 -1.70
CA TYR A 91 18.31 7.28 -1.45
C TYR A 91 18.93 7.96 -0.23
N ARG A 92 19.79 7.26 0.52
CA ARG A 92 20.39 7.74 1.77
C ARG A 92 19.34 8.27 2.77
N ALA A 93 18.20 7.60 2.81
CA ALA A 93 17.06 8.00 3.63
C ALA A 93 16.92 7.06 4.85
N PRO A 94 16.38 7.56 5.98
CA PRO A 94 16.01 6.73 7.11
C PRO A 94 14.89 5.75 6.75
N VAL A 95 14.88 4.60 7.44
CA VAL A 95 13.82 3.60 7.35
C VAL A 95 12.99 3.64 8.61
N TYR A 96 11.67 3.61 8.46
CA TYR A 96 10.80 3.28 9.58
C TYR A 96 9.77 2.20 9.23
N GLY A 97 9.27 1.55 10.26
CA GLY A 97 8.30 0.47 10.17
C GLY A 97 7.28 0.52 11.31
N PRO A 98 6.28 -0.36 11.32
CA PRO A 98 5.26 -0.39 12.37
C PRO A 98 5.87 -0.76 13.74
N PRO A 99 5.16 -0.48 14.86
CA PRO A 99 5.62 -0.81 16.21
C PRO A 99 6.02 -2.28 16.40
N SER A 100 5.32 -3.18 15.70
CA SER A 100 5.53 -4.63 15.70
C SER A 100 6.80 -5.07 14.95
N ALA A 101 7.38 -4.21 14.11
CA ALA A 101 8.54 -4.58 13.30
C ALA A 101 9.78 -4.85 14.18
N LYS A 102 10.55 -5.88 13.84
CA LYS A 102 11.83 -6.17 14.49
C LYS A 102 12.77 -4.96 14.38
N LYS A 103 13.58 -4.70 15.41
CA LYS A 103 14.52 -3.54 15.42
C LYS A 103 15.53 -3.58 14.26
N THR A 104 15.75 -4.76 13.68
CA THR A 104 16.60 -5.00 12.52
C THR A 104 15.81 -5.76 11.47
N THR A 105 15.92 -5.34 10.21
CA THR A 105 15.41 -6.09 9.04
C THR A 105 16.16 -7.42 8.89
N LYS A 106 15.60 -8.38 8.14
CA LYS A 106 16.27 -9.65 7.82
C LYS A 106 17.63 -9.47 7.11
N TYR A 107 17.84 -8.31 6.49
CA TYR A 107 19.08 -7.92 5.84
C TYR A 107 20.04 -7.13 6.75
N GLY A 108 19.80 -7.13 8.06
CA GLY A 108 20.71 -6.57 9.07
C GLY A 108 20.66 -5.04 9.24
N ARG A 109 19.79 -4.33 8.52
CA ARG A 109 19.63 -2.87 8.70
C ARG A 109 18.78 -2.56 9.91
N LYS A 110 19.29 -1.73 10.81
CA LYS A 110 18.53 -1.17 11.93
C LYS A 110 17.45 -0.22 11.40
N LEU A 111 16.22 -0.37 11.89
CA LEU A 111 15.17 0.64 11.68
C LEU A 111 15.60 1.92 12.40
N ASN A 112 15.48 3.06 11.73
CA ASN A 112 15.80 4.35 12.33
C ASN A 112 14.80 4.72 13.43
N ALA A 113 13.53 4.39 13.23
CA ALA A 113 12.46 4.52 14.22
C ALA A 113 11.31 3.54 13.90
N ARG A 114 10.29 3.52 14.75
CA ARG A 114 9.01 2.84 14.51
C ARG A 114 7.94 3.93 14.44
N TYR A 115 7.01 3.86 13.48
CA TYR A 115 5.85 4.78 13.46
C TYR A 115 4.94 4.48 14.64
N GLY A 116 4.32 5.50 15.23
CA GLY A 116 3.50 5.40 16.44
C GLY A 116 3.47 6.74 17.20
N ALA A 117 2.71 6.79 18.30
CA ALA A 117 2.31 8.00 19.04
C ALA A 117 3.44 9.00 19.36
N ASP A 118 4.70 8.55 19.37
CA ASP A 118 5.84 9.35 19.79
C ASP A 118 6.57 10.09 18.64
N GLN A 119 6.27 9.77 17.36
CA GLN A 119 6.84 10.49 16.22
C GLN A 119 5.86 10.62 15.04
N PRO A 120 5.38 11.84 14.72
CA PRO A 120 4.59 12.06 13.51
C PRO A 120 5.45 11.84 12.25
N LEU A 121 4.83 11.28 11.22
CA LEU A 121 5.45 11.18 9.90
C LEU A 121 5.57 12.57 9.24
N PRO A 122 6.60 12.80 8.40
CA PRO A 122 6.69 14.00 7.58
C PRO A 122 5.44 14.22 6.71
N GLY A 123 5.09 15.48 6.43
CA GLY A 123 3.97 15.83 5.56
C GLY A 123 2.57 15.62 6.14
N GLY A 124 2.45 15.46 7.47
CA GLY A 124 1.16 15.29 8.15
C GLY A 124 0.48 13.94 7.93
N ILE A 125 1.24 12.93 7.48
CA ILE A 125 0.73 11.57 7.28
C ILE A 125 0.41 10.95 8.64
N GLN A 126 -0.79 10.38 8.76
CA GLN A 126 -1.24 9.68 9.95
C GLN A 126 -1.07 8.17 9.78
N THR A 127 -0.69 7.49 10.85
CA THR A 127 -0.65 6.02 10.89
C THR A 127 -1.83 5.50 11.69
N ILE A 128 -2.52 4.51 11.16
CA ILE A 128 -3.67 3.85 11.80
C ILE A 128 -3.32 2.36 11.89
N GLU A 129 -3.30 1.79 13.10
CA GLU A 129 -3.07 0.34 13.25
C GLU A 129 -4.15 -0.41 12.50
N SER A 130 -3.87 -1.36 11.61
CA SER A 130 -4.91 -2.10 10.87
C SER A 130 -5.70 -3.11 11.73
N GLY A 131 -5.17 -3.45 12.91
CA GLY A 131 -5.67 -4.55 13.74
C GLY A 131 -5.31 -5.94 13.20
N ASP A 132 -4.51 -6.05 12.14
CA ASP A 132 -3.95 -7.31 11.66
C ASP A 132 -2.95 -7.90 12.67
N GLU A 133 -2.94 -9.22 12.83
CA GLU A 133 -2.05 -9.90 13.80
C GLU A 133 -0.56 -9.75 13.45
N ASN A 134 -0.21 -9.56 12.18
CA ASN A 134 1.17 -9.25 11.81
C ASN A 134 1.52 -7.78 12.08
N GLY A 135 0.58 -6.97 12.55
CA GLY A 135 0.78 -5.57 12.90
C GLY A 135 1.00 -4.68 11.68
N GLU A 136 0.25 -4.91 10.60
CA GLU A 136 0.15 -3.95 9.50
C GLU A 136 -0.44 -2.62 10.00
N ILE A 137 0.02 -1.51 9.42
CA ILE A 137 -0.55 -0.17 9.58
C ILE A 137 -1.10 0.33 8.25
N TRP A 138 -2.12 1.17 8.33
CA TRP A 138 -2.58 2.00 7.23
C TRP A 138 -1.96 3.39 7.34
N LEU A 139 -1.64 3.99 6.20
CA LEU A 139 -1.35 5.43 6.13
C LEU A 139 -2.59 6.17 5.70
N TYR A 140 -2.98 7.17 6.46
CA TYR A 140 -4.03 8.11 6.08
C TYR A 140 -3.41 9.48 5.84
N TRP A 141 -3.60 10.03 4.65
CA TRP A 141 -2.97 11.28 4.25
C TRP A 141 -3.94 12.17 3.49
N GLN A 142 -4.01 13.43 3.90
CA GLN A 142 -4.58 14.49 3.08
C GLN A 142 -3.45 15.11 2.26
N THR A 143 -3.49 14.94 0.94
CA THR A 143 -2.49 15.49 0.03
C THR A 143 -2.51 17.03 0.04
N PRO A 144 -1.45 17.71 -0.42
CA PRO A 144 -1.40 19.18 -0.46
C PRO A 144 -2.60 19.85 -1.15
N LYS A 145 -3.18 19.22 -2.19
CA LYS A 145 -4.37 19.70 -2.91
C LYS A 145 -5.70 19.17 -2.32
N GLY A 146 -5.65 18.50 -1.17
CA GLY A 146 -6.82 18.17 -0.35
C GLY A 146 -7.43 16.78 -0.55
N LYS A 147 -6.85 15.92 -1.41
CA LYS A 147 -7.33 14.55 -1.61
C LYS A 147 -7.04 13.71 -0.38
N LYS A 148 -8.01 12.96 0.15
CA LYS A 148 -7.84 12.11 1.32
C LYS A 148 -7.63 10.66 0.89
N VAL A 149 -6.43 10.14 1.14
CA VAL A 149 -5.99 8.84 0.63
C VAL A 149 -5.65 7.92 1.79
N LEU A 150 -6.13 6.69 1.73
CA LEU A 150 -5.68 5.59 2.59
C LEU A 150 -4.76 4.67 1.79
N ILE A 151 -3.61 4.32 2.35
CA ILE A 151 -2.67 3.38 1.76
C ILE A 151 -2.57 2.15 2.67
N SER A 152 -2.87 0.98 2.12
CA SER A 152 -2.80 -0.31 2.81
C SER A 152 -1.77 -1.24 2.18
N ALA A 153 -1.30 -2.21 2.95
CA ALA A 153 -0.42 -3.27 2.48
C ALA A 153 -1.26 -4.48 2.04
N ASP A 154 -1.47 -5.45 2.94
CA ASP A 154 -2.11 -6.74 2.72
C ASP A 154 -3.52 -6.83 3.32
N THR A 155 -4.02 -5.78 3.95
CA THR A 155 -5.34 -5.85 4.62
C THR A 155 -6.49 -5.51 3.69
N ILE A 156 -6.28 -4.68 2.68
CA ILE A 156 -7.30 -4.33 1.69
C ILE A 156 -6.75 -4.65 0.31
N TYR A 157 -7.36 -5.64 -0.36
CA TYR A 157 -7.19 -5.87 -1.79
C TYR A 157 -8.44 -5.41 -2.49
N GLY A 158 -8.30 -4.95 -3.72
CA GLY A 158 -9.44 -4.48 -4.50
C GLY A 158 -9.05 -3.42 -5.49
N GLN A 159 -9.88 -3.33 -6.52
CA GLN A 159 -9.90 -2.27 -7.51
C GLN A 159 -11.27 -2.23 -8.16
N ASN A 160 -11.63 -1.08 -8.73
CA ASN A 160 -12.94 -0.91 -9.36
C ASN A 160 -12.97 -1.29 -10.84
N GLU A 161 -11.87 -1.12 -11.57
CA GLU A 161 -11.84 -1.41 -13.00
C GLU A 161 -11.45 -2.85 -13.30
N GLN A 162 -12.22 -3.48 -14.19
CA GLN A 162 -12.03 -4.86 -14.62
C GLN A 162 -10.80 -5.02 -15.51
N GLY A 163 -10.09 -6.14 -15.38
CA GLY A 163 -8.98 -6.52 -16.28
C GLY A 163 -7.67 -5.73 -16.11
N GLY A 164 -7.60 -4.84 -15.11
CA GLY A 164 -6.47 -3.94 -14.86
C GLY A 164 -5.15 -4.58 -14.42
N MET A 165 -5.00 -5.91 -14.48
CA MET A 165 -3.86 -6.64 -13.88
C MET A 165 -2.55 -6.58 -14.69
N GLY A 166 -2.50 -5.82 -15.77
CA GLY A 166 -1.27 -5.61 -16.54
C GLY A 166 -0.73 -6.86 -17.25
N GLY A 167 -1.59 -7.86 -17.52
CA GLY A 167 -1.30 -8.99 -18.40
C GLY A 167 -0.44 -10.14 -17.83
N ARG A 168 -0.42 -10.37 -16.50
CA ARG A 168 0.33 -11.47 -15.87
C ARG A 168 -0.49 -12.24 -14.82
N ASN A 169 -0.01 -13.44 -14.45
CA ASN A 169 -0.66 -14.32 -13.47
C ASN A 169 -0.87 -13.61 -12.14
N VAL A 170 -2.14 -13.55 -11.76
CA VAL A 170 -2.65 -12.91 -10.56
C VAL A 170 -2.49 -13.86 -9.38
N SER A 171 -1.95 -13.39 -8.25
CA SER A 171 -1.91 -14.20 -7.04
C SER A 171 -3.31 -14.36 -6.47
N TYR A 172 -3.57 -15.45 -5.73
CA TYR A 172 -4.91 -15.77 -5.21
C TYR A 172 -5.58 -14.62 -4.41
N TRP A 173 -4.77 -13.75 -3.79
CA TRP A 173 -5.28 -12.67 -2.94
C TRP A 173 -5.74 -11.44 -3.71
N MET A 174 -5.16 -11.19 -4.88
CA MET A 174 -5.50 -10.05 -5.73
C MET A 174 -6.91 -10.17 -6.30
N GLN A 175 -7.57 -9.03 -6.47
CA GLN A 175 -8.94 -8.97 -6.96
C GLN A 175 -8.99 -8.31 -8.34
N GLU A 176 -9.32 -9.06 -9.40
CA GLU A 176 -9.54 -8.46 -10.73
C GLU A 176 -10.87 -7.69 -10.82
N LYS A 177 -11.78 -7.99 -9.89
CA LYS A 177 -13.05 -7.32 -9.64
C LYS A 177 -13.37 -7.44 -8.15
N GLY A 178 -13.95 -6.39 -7.59
CA GLY A 178 -14.39 -6.43 -6.20
C GLY A 178 -13.33 -6.00 -5.18
N ILE A 179 -13.65 -6.21 -3.92
CA ILE A 179 -12.80 -5.93 -2.76
C ILE A 179 -12.69 -7.19 -1.91
N ARG A 180 -11.52 -7.35 -1.29
CA ARG A 180 -11.25 -8.34 -0.27
C ARG A 180 -10.63 -7.65 0.94
N LEU A 181 -11.33 -7.70 2.05
CA LEU A 181 -10.82 -7.31 3.36
C LEU A 181 -10.16 -8.53 3.97
N ARG A 182 -8.85 -8.49 4.20
CA ARG A 182 -8.04 -9.62 4.65
C ARG A 182 -7.52 -9.37 6.06
N ALA A 183 -7.48 -10.41 6.88
CA ALA A 183 -6.76 -10.41 8.13
C ALA A 183 -6.01 -11.72 8.29
N THR A 184 -4.78 -11.64 8.78
CA THR A 184 -4.04 -12.78 9.28
C THR A 184 -4.61 -13.20 10.64
N GLY A 185 -4.52 -14.50 10.90
CA GLY A 185 -5.13 -15.14 12.04
C GLY A 185 -6.49 -15.74 11.69
N THR A 186 -7.24 -16.08 12.74
CA THR A 186 -8.61 -16.59 12.61
C THR A 186 -9.61 -15.74 13.39
N PRO A 187 -9.65 -14.41 13.17
CA PRO A 187 -10.65 -13.58 13.84
C PRO A 187 -12.05 -14.05 13.46
N SER A 188 -12.96 -14.00 14.42
CA SER A 188 -14.39 -14.20 14.16
C SER A 188 -14.90 -13.18 13.15
N ARG A 189 -16.03 -13.52 12.50
CA ARG A 189 -16.74 -12.61 11.59
C ARG A 189 -16.97 -11.23 12.22
N THR A 190 -17.37 -11.19 13.49
CA THR A 190 -17.63 -9.95 14.24
C THR A 190 -16.36 -9.15 14.50
N GLU A 191 -15.25 -9.80 14.84
CA GLU A 191 -13.97 -9.13 15.04
C GLU A 191 -13.45 -8.53 13.73
N LEU A 192 -13.52 -9.29 12.64
CA LEU A 192 -13.13 -8.81 11.32
C LEU A 192 -13.99 -7.61 10.90
N HIS A 193 -15.30 -7.67 11.13
CA HIS A 193 -16.21 -6.56 10.82
C HIS A 193 -15.80 -5.28 11.56
N ARG A 194 -15.63 -5.35 12.88
CA ARG A 194 -15.25 -4.20 13.71
C ARG A 194 -13.91 -3.57 13.31
N ARG A 195 -12.94 -4.38 12.85
CA ARG A 195 -11.63 -3.88 12.39
C ARG A 195 -11.78 -2.92 11.20
N TYR A 196 -12.72 -3.19 10.30
CA TYR A 196 -12.91 -2.37 9.10
C TYR A 196 -13.99 -1.32 9.25
N GLU A 197 -15.01 -1.53 10.09
CA GLU A 197 -16.08 -0.57 10.38
C GLU A 197 -15.53 0.78 10.89
N ARG A 198 -14.43 0.79 11.64
CA ARG A 198 -13.80 2.05 12.08
C ARG A 198 -13.29 2.93 10.93
N LEU A 199 -13.14 2.40 9.72
CA LEU A 199 -12.83 3.22 8.53
C LEU A 199 -13.98 4.17 8.18
N ASP A 200 -15.21 3.91 8.64
CA ASP A 200 -16.36 4.81 8.41
C ASP A 200 -16.20 6.18 9.09
N ALA A 201 -15.34 6.27 10.12
CA ALA A 201 -15.00 7.53 10.78
C ALA A 201 -14.03 8.39 9.96
N LEU A 202 -13.43 7.84 8.91
CA LEU A 202 -12.50 8.53 8.02
C LEU A 202 -13.24 8.98 6.76
N ASP A 203 -12.90 10.18 6.31
CA ASP A 203 -13.33 10.67 5.00
C ASP A 203 -12.26 10.26 3.98
N ILE A 204 -12.51 9.20 3.21
CA ILE A 204 -11.53 8.60 2.30
C ILE A 204 -12.05 8.73 0.87
N ASP A 205 -11.27 9.40 0.03
CA ASP A 205 -11.58 9.54 -1.40
C ASP A 205 -11.03 8.39 -2.24
N LEU A 206 -9.92 7.78 -1.79
CA LEU A 206 -9.13 6.82 -2.55
C LEU A 206 -8.44 5.82 -1.62
N ILE A 207 -8.49 4.53 -1.95
CA ILE A 207 -7.63 3.53 -1.33
C ILE A 207 -6.62 3.02 -2.35
N LEU A 208 -5.34 3.07 -1.96
CA LEU A 208 -4.22 2.50 -2.68
C LEU A 208 -3.72 1.28 -1.90
N ASN A 209 -3.46 0.16 -2.57
CA ASN A 209 -2.96 -1.04 -1.88
C ASN A 209 -1.73 -1.64 -2.55
N GLY A 210 -1.03 -2.48 -1.79
CA GLY A 210 0.25 -3.04 -2.19
C GLY A 210 0.20 -4.09 -3.31
N HIS A 211 -0.97 -4.52 -3.76
CA HIS A 211 -1.11 -5.73 -4.59
C HIS A 211 -2.03 -5.59 -5.81
N ASN A 212 -2.99 -4.67 -5.81
CA ASN A 212 -3.79 -4.32 -6.97
C ASN A 212 -3.21 -3.10 -7.69
N PRO A 213 -3.04 -3.16 -9.00
CA PRO A 213 -2.46 -2.06 -9.79
C PRO A 213 -3.39 -0.87 -9.97
N LEU A 214 -4.69 -1.02 -9.73
CA LEU A 214 -5.63 0.08 -9.84
C LEU A 214 -6.18 0.46 -8.46
N PRO A 215 -6.47 1.75 -8.24
CA PRO A 215 -7.01 2.20 -6.98
C PRO A 215 -8.45 1.73 -6.77
N LEU A 216 -8.88 1.76 -5.51
CA LEU A 216 -10.29 1.66 -5.14
C LEU A 216 -10.84 3.09 -4.96
N THR A 217 -11.71 3.50 -5.88
CA THR A 217 -12.51 4.74 -5.78
C THR A 217 -13.83 4.46 -5.04
N ASN A 218 -14.51 5.49 -4.53
CA ASN A 218 -15.71 5.32 -3.68
C ASN A 218 -15.53 4.32 -2.52
N PRO A 219 -14.42 4.39 -1.77
CA PRO A 219 -14.02 3.30 -0.87
C PRO A 219 -15.02 3.07 0.27
N LYS A 220 -15.70 4.13 0.73
CA LYS A 220 -16.74 4.00 1.75
C LYS A 220 -17.87 3.08 1.32
N THR A 221 -18.37 3.23 0.09
CA THR A 221 -19.39 2.35 -0.46
C THR A 221 -18.83 0.93 -0.58
N ALA A 222 -17.64 0.79 -1.15
CA ALA A 222 -17.02 -0.51 -1.37
C ALA A 222 -16.80 -1.32 -0.07
N ILE A 223 -16.28 -0.67 0.99
CA ILE A 223 -16.09 -1.27 2.31
C ILE A 223 -17.44 -1.67 2.93
N ASN A 224 -18.44 -0.79 2.88
CA ASN A 224 -19.76 -1.08 3.43
C ASN A 224 -20.46 -2.25 2.72
N GLU A 225 -20.30 -2.35 1.40
CA GLU A 225 -20.85 -3.47 0.64
C GLU A 225 -20.19 -4.79 0.98
N VAL A 226 -18.87 -4.85 1.11
CA VAL A 226 -18.21 -6.10 1.50
C VAL A 226 -18.47 -6.50 2.94
N LEU A 227 -18.64 -5.54 3.86
CA LEU A 227 -19.00 -5.84 5.24
C LEU A 227 -20.43 -6.37 5.36
N SER A 228 -21.37 -5.82 4.57
CA SER A 228 -22.78 -6.20 4.63
C SER A 228 -23.14 -7.43 3.79
N LYS A 229 -22.59 -7.53 2.57
CA LYS A 229 -22.95 -8.54 1.56
C LYS A 229 -21.82 -9.53 1.27
N GLY A 230 -20.61 -9.29 1.76
CA GLY A 230 -19.46 -10.12 1.45
C GLY A 230 -19.52 -11.50 2.10
N THR A 231 -18.89 -12.45 1.43
CA THR A 231 -18.69 -13.81 1.93
C THR A 231 -17.54 -13.80 2.93
N PHE A 232 -17.78 -14.34 4.13
CA PHE A 232 -16.72 -14.56 5.12
C PHE A 232 -16.04 -15.89 4.83
N GLU A 233 -14.72 -15.88 4.67
CA GLU A 233 -13.94 -17.08 4.37
C GLU A 233 -12.82 -17.25 5.41
N VAL A 234 -12.50 -18.50 5.73
CA VAL A 234 -11.35 -18.87 6.55
C VAL A 234 -10.46 -19.77 5.70
N HIS A 235 -9.32 -19.24 5.28
CA HIS A 235 -8.36 -19.97 4.47
C HIS A 235 -7.54 -20.92 5.36
N PRO A 236 -7.19 -22.15 4.90
CA PRO A 236 -6.41 -23.12 5.67
C PRO A 236 -5.05 -22.62 6.16
N SER A 237 -4.51 -21.56 5.56
CA SER A 237 -3.27 -20.92 5.98
C SER A 237 -3.41 -19.97 7.18
N GLY A 238 -4.57 -19.94 7.85
CA GLY A 238 -4.81 -19.03 8.97
C GLY A 238 -4.98 -17.57 8.52
N VAL A 239 -5.78 -17.36 7.48
CA VAL A 239 -6.15 -16.02 6.98
C VAL A 239 -7.66 -15.96 6.86
N CYS A 240 -8.28 -14.94 7.41
CA CYS A 240 -9.71 -14.66 7.26
C CYS A 240 -9.96 -13.53 6.28
N THR A 241 -11.04 -13.62 5.52
CA THR A 241 -11.42 -12.59 4.56
C THR A 241 -12.92 -12.28 4.61
N PHE A 242 -13.28 -11.04 4.26
CA PHE A 242 -14.55 -10.76 3.59
C PHE A 242 -14.27 -10.48 2.12
N MET A 243 -14.99 -11.14 1.22
CA MET A 243 -14.86 -10.94 -0.22
C MET A 243 -16.20 -10.54 -0.84
N TYR A 244 -16.18 -9.53 -1.70
CA TYR A 244 -17.32 -9.11 -2.50
C TYR A 244 -16.86 -8.82 -3.93
N LEU A 245 -17.41 -9.55 -4.91
CA LEU A 245 -16.92 -9.57 -6.29
C LEU A 245 -17.67 -8.64 -7.26
N ASP A 246 -18.81 -8.09 -6.85
CA ASP A 246 -19.72 -7.35 -7.73
C ASP A 246 -19.83 -5.87 -7.32
N PHE A 247 -18.94 -5.02 -7.83
CA PHE A 247 -19.16 -3.56 -7.80
C PHE A 247 -19.87 -3.12 -9.08
N LYS A 248 -20.99 -2.42 -8.92
CA LYS A 248 -21.72 -1.77 -10.02
C LYS A 248 -21.32 -0.32 -10.16
#